data_AF-R7XFH6-F1
#
_entry.id   AF-R7XFH6-F1
#
_cell.length_a   1.000
_cell.length_b   1.000
_cell.length_c   1.000
_cell.angle_alpha   90.00
_cell.angle_beta   90.00
_cell.angle_gamma   90.00
#
_symmetry.space_group_name_H-M   'P 1'
#
loop_
_entity.id
_entity.type
_entity.pdbx_description
1 polymer ?
#
loop_
_entity_poly.entity_id
_entity_poly.type
_entity_poly.pdbx_seq_one_letter_code
_entity_poly.pdbx_strand_id
1 'polypeptide(L)' 'MQYVYIGRNELVALIVGLVTGTLYSWLNLPIPAPNVTGGICAILFTYIGYLIVHAWRRTIAFGRPPESR' A
#
# COMPACT_ATOMS: atom_id res chain seq x y z
N MET A 1 -17.08 -6.16 -6.18
CA MET A 1 -16.65 -4.78 -5.92
C MET A 1 -15.44 -4.85 -5.02
N GLN A 2 -14.36 -4.17 -5.38
CA GLN A 2 -13.16 -4.14 -4.55
C GLN A 2 -13.32 -3.09 -3.46
N TYR A 3 -13.22 -3.52 -2.20
CA TYR A 3 -13.38 -2.63 -1.06
C TYR A 3 -12.02 -2.03 -0.69
N VAL A 4 -11.90 -0.72 -0.82
CA VAL A 4 -10.74 0.02 -0.34
C VAL A 4 -11.10 0.51 1.06
N TYR A 5 -10.46 -0.06 2.07
CA TYR A 5 -10.67 0.29 3.47
C TYR A 5 -9.32 0.50 4.16
N ILE A 6 -9.29 1.41 5.11
CA ILE A 6 -8.19 1.52 6.06
C ILE A 6 -8.70 0.90 7.35
N GLY A 7 -8.13 -0.23 7.75
CA GLY A 7 -8.36 -0.78 9.06
C GLY A 7 -7.10 -1.33 9.68
N ARG A 8 -7.28 -2.35 10.51
CA ARG A 8 -6.20 -2.87 11.36
C ARG A 8 -5.04 -3.40 10.51
N ASN A 9 -5.34 -4.04 9.38
CA ASN A 9 -4.31 -4.69 8.57
C ASN A 9 -3.41 -3.66 7.89
N GLU A 10 -3.97 -2.58 7.38
CA GLU A 10 -3.24 -1.49 6.72
C GLU A 10 -2.35 -0.75 7.72
N LEU A 11 -2.84 -0.54 8.94
CA LEU A 11 -2.08 0.11 10.01
C LEU A 11 -0.92 -0.79 10.47
N VAL A 12 -1.16 -2.10 10.60
CA VAL A 12 -0.09 -3.09 10.86
C VAL A 12 0.91 -3.12 9.70
N ALA A 13 0.47 -3.10 8.44
CA ALA A 13 1.35 -3.07 7.28
C ALA A 13 2.23 -1.83 7.24
N LEU A 14 1.69 -0.66 7.62
CA LEU A 14 2.45 0.58 7.75
C LEU A 14 3.53 0.46 8.83
N ILE A 15 3.18 -0.08 10.00
CA ILE A 15 4.13 -0.30 11.10
C ILE A 15 5.21 -1.30 10.67
N VAL A 16 4.84 -2.41 10.03
CA VAL A 16 5.79 -3.41 9.54
C VAL A 16 6.72 -2.81 8.49
N GLY A 17 6.20 -2.02 7.55
CA GLY A 17 7.00 -1.31 6.56
C GLY A 17 7.99 -0.33 7.18
N LEU A 18 7.55 0.43 8.19
CA LEU A 18 8.41 1.35 8.95
C LEU A 18 9.52 0.59 9.70
N VAL A 19 9.16 -0.43 10.47
CA VAL A 19 10.11 -1.23 11.25
C VAL A 19 11.12 -1.93 10.34
N THR A 20 10.66 -2.53 9.24
CA THR A 20 11.52 -3.23 8.28
C THR A 20 12.46 -2.24 7.58
N GLY A 21 11.94 -1.09 7.14
CA GLY A 21 12.76 -0.03 6.53
C GLY A 21 13.84 0.49 7.47
N THR A 22 13.47 0.77 8.73
CA THR A 22 14.43 1.21 9.76
C THR A 22 15.46 0.13 10.07
N LEU A 23 15.05 -1.13 10.22
CA LEU A 23 15.95 -2.24 10.53
C LEU A 23 16.98 -2.48 9.43
N TYR A 24 16.54 -2.54 8.17
CA TYR A 24 17.46 -2.72 7.04
C TYR A 24 18.40 -1.52 6.86
N SER A 25 17.89 -0.30 7.07
CA SER A 25 18.72 0.91 7.05
C SER A 25 19.74 0.93 8.19
N TRP A 26 19.39 0.43 9.37
CA TRP A 26 20.29 0.40 10.52
C TRP A 26 21.39 -0.66 10.38
N LEU A 27 21.05 -1.81 9.82
CA LEU A 27 21.98 -2.91 9.55
C LEU A 27 22.77 -2.73 8.23
N ASN A 28 22.53 -1.66 7.47
CA ASN A 28 23.10 -1.43 6.12
C ASN A 28 22.93 -2.64 5.18
N LEU A 29 21.80 -3.35 5.32
CA LEU A 29 21.47 -4.49 4.47
C LEU A 29 20.93 -3.99 3.11
N PRO A 30 21.14 -4.72 2.01
CA PRO A 30 20.46 -4.42 0.76
C PRO A 30 18.94 -4.52 0.96
N ILE A 31 18.27 -3.38 0.87
CA ILE A 31 16.81 -3.31 1.03
C ILE A 31 16.18 -3.99 -0.20
N PRO A 32 15.30 -4.99 -0.03
CA PRO A 32 14.65 -5.68 -1.15
C PRO A 32 13.70 -4.77 -1.96
N ALA A 33 13.32 -3.62 -1.39
CA ALA A 33 12.51 -2.60 -2.06
C ALA A 33 13.39 -1.48 -2.66
N PRO A 34 12.94 -0.84 -3.76
CA PRO A 34 13.64 0.31 -4.33
C PRO A 34 13.77 1.44 -3.29
N ASN A 35 15.00 1.76 -2.89
CA ASN A 35 15.28 2.82 -1.92
C ASN A 35 15.56 4.18 -2.59
N VAL A 36 15.52 4.24 -3.92
CA VAL A 36 15.70 5.45 -4.72
C VAL A 36 14.37 6.17 -4.91
N THR A 37 14.40 7.51 -4.93
CA THR A 37 13.21 8.36 -5.07
C THR A 37 12.35 7.97 -6.28
N GLY A 38 12.97 7.63 -7.42
CA GLY A 38 12.25 7.19 -8.62
C GLY A 38 11.45 5.90 -8.42
N GLY A 39 11.99 4.94 -7.67
CA GLY A 39 11.30 3.68 -7.37
C GLY A 39 10.12 3.87 -6.42
N ILE A 40 10.29 4.72 -5.41
CA ILE A 40 9.20 5.10 -4.50
C ILE A 40 8.08 5.81 -5.27
N CYS A 41 8.42 6.78 -6.13
CA CYS A 41 7.46 7.45 -6.99
C CYS A 41 6.70 6.46 -7.89
N ALA A 42 7.40 5.50 -8.51
CA ALA A 42 6.76 4.49 -9.35
C ALA A 42 5.68 3.71 -8.58
N ILE A 43 5.99 3.22 -7.37
CA ILE A 43 5.02 2.49 -6.52
C ILE A 43 3.81 3.37 -6.20
N LEU A 44 4.03 4.61 -5.78
CA LEU A 44 2.95 5.55 -5.45
C LEU A 44 2.04 5.82 -6.65
N PHE A 45 2.61 6.15 -7.81
CA PHE A 45 1.83 6.44 -9.01
C PHE A 45 1.15 5.20 -9.59
N THR A 46 1.73 4.00 -9.46
CA THR A 46 1.05 2.75 -9.82
C THR A 46 -0.19 2.53 -8.97
N TYR A 47 -0.11 2.74 -7.65
CA TYR A 47 -1.29 2.61 -6.78
C TYR A 47 -2.34 3.68 -7.07
N ILE A 48 -1.93 4.93 -7.30
CA ILE A 48 -2.85 6.02 -7.68
C ILE A 48 -3.53 5.70 -9.02
N GLY A 49 -2.78 5.26 -10.03
CA GLY A 49 -3.32 4.87 -11.33
C GLY A 49 -4.31 3.71 -11.22
N TYR A 50 -3.98 2.71 -10.38
CA TYR A 50 -4.88 1.62 -10.03
C TYR A 50 -6.21 2.17 -9.45
N LEU A 51 -6.16 3.09 -8.46
CA LEU A 51 -7.36 3.68 -7.89
C LEU A 51 -8.18 4.47 -8.93
N ILE A 52 -7.53 5.28 -9.77
CA ILE A 52 -8.20 6.07 -10.81
C ILE A 52 -8.92 5.17 -11.81
N VAL A 53 -8.25 4.13 -12.32
CA VAL A 53 -8.85 3.20 -13.29
C VAL A 53 -10.02 2.45 -12.67
N HIS A 54 -9.88 2.00 -11.43
CA HIS A 54 -10.95 1.28 -10.76
C HIS A 54 -12.13 2.18 -10.39
N ALA A 55 -11.87 3.44 -10.01
CA ALA A 55 -12.88 4.48 -9.77
C ALA A 55 -13.68 4.75 -11.04
N TRP A 56 -12.99 4.95 -12.16
CA TRP A 56 -13.60 5.15 -13.48
C TRP A 56 -14.49 3.98 -13.86
N ARG A 57 -14.01 2.75 -13.64
CA ARG A 57 -14.78 1.53 -13.91
C ARG A 57 -15.93 1.29 -12.93
N ARG A 58 -16.13 2.15 -11.91
CA ARG A 58 -17.11 1.98 -10.82
C ARG A 58 -17.02 0.61 -10.13
N THR A 59 -15.81 0.07 -10.04
CA THR A 59 -15.54 -1.27 -9.49
C THR A 59 -15.07 -1.24 -8.04
N ILE A 60 -14.71 -0.05 -7.53
CA ILE A 60 -14.32 0.16 -6.14
C ILE A 60 -15.45 0.75 -5.32
N ALA A 61 -15.63 0.21 -4.13
CA ALA A 61 -16.46 0.78 -3.09
C ALA A 61 -15.53 1.18 -1.94
N PHE A 62 -15.56 2.45 -1.55
CA PHE A 62 -14.86 2.90 -0.35
C PHE A 62 -15.73 2.53 0.86
N GLY A 63 -15.20 1.69 1.75
CA GLY A 63 -15.94 1.19 2.89
C GLY A 63 -15.57 -0.24 3.27
N ARG A 64 -16.05 -0.70 4.43
CA ARG A 64 -15.87 -2.09 4.87
C ARG A 64 -16.71 -3.01 3.95
N PRO A 65 -16.17 -4.13 3.45
CA PRO A 65 -17.00 -5.12 2.77
C PRO A 65 -18.16 -5.53 3.70
N PRO A 66 -19.39 -5.73 3.19
CA PRO A 66 -20.48 -6.23 3.99
C PRO A 66 -20.05 -7.55 4.60
N GLU A 67 -20.13 -7.64 5.93
CA GLU A 67 -19.79 -8.83 6.69
C GLU A 67 -20.65 -9.98 6.15
N SER A 68 -20.05 -10.94 5.46
CA SER A 68 -20.76 -12.16 5.07
C SER A 68 -21.08 -12.89 6.37
N ARG A 69 -22.32 -12.72 6.82
CA ARG A 69 -22.88 -13.47 7.94
C ARG A 69 -23.02 -14.94 7.57
#